data_AF-A0A3D5BN32-F1
#
_entry.id   AF-A0A3D5BN32-F1
#
_cell.length_a   1.000
_cell.length_b   1.000
_cell.length_c   1.000
_cell.angle_alpha   90.00
_cell.angle_beta   90.00
_cell.angle_gamma   90.00
#
_symmetry.space_group_name_H-M   'P 1'
#
loop_
_entity.id
_entity.type
_entity.pdbx_description
1 polymer ?
#
loop_
_entity_poly.entity_id
_entity_poly.type
_entity_poly.pdbx_seq_one_letter_code
_entity_poly.pdbx_strand_id
1 'polypeptide(L)'
;MIKILFFGALRERLQCASLQMPLNTPCAVSELLNQLRQQSALFAGALADNNLLCALNQQLCGTEVLVQSGDEVAFFPPVTGG
;
A
#
# COMPACT_ATOMS: atom_id res chain seq x y z
N MET A 1 -2.47 -9.00 -12.16
CA MET A 1 -2.32 -9.07 -10.69
C MET A 1 -1.29 -8.05 -10.27
N ILE A 2 -1.48 -7.38 -9.14
CA ILE A 2 -0.48 -6.53 -8.50
C ILE A 2 0.00 -7.18 -7.20
N LYS A 3 1.25 -6.93 -6.84
CA LYS A 3 1.83 -7.35 -5.56
C LYS A 3 1.88 -6.15 -4.63
N ILE A 4 1.39 -6.32 -3.42
CA ILE A 4 1.38 -5.26 -2.42
C ILE A 4 2.18 -5.72 -1.21
N LEU A 5 3.13 -4.90 -0.77
CA LEU A 5 4.01 -5.17 0.35
C LEU A 5 3.74 -4.21 1.50
N PHE A 6 3.83 -4.72 2.73
CA PHE A 6 3.72 -3.93 3.95
C PHE A 6 4.96 -4.10 4.82
N PHE A 7 5.47 -3.01 5.39
CA PHE A 7 6.68 -3.03 6.21
C PHE A 7 6.50 -2.36 7.57
N GLY A 8 7.49 -2.58 8.45
CA GLY A 8 7.59 -1.97 9.77
C GLY A 8 6.34 -2.16 10.62
N ALA A 9 5.98 -1.12 11.38
CA ALA A 9 4.79 -1.12 12.22
C ALA A 9 3.47 -1.29 11.44
N LEU A 10 3.43 -0.98 10.14
CA LEU A 10 2.24 -1.25 9.33
C LEU A 10 2.03 -2.76 9.15
N ARG A 11 3.11 -3.49 8.79
CA ARG A 11 3.07 -4.95 8.66
C ARG A 11 2.59 -5.63 9.93
N GLU A 12 3.08 -5.17 11.07
CA GLU A 12 2.73 -5.73 12.39
C GLU A 12 1.26 -5.46 12.73
N ARG A 13 0.78 -4.23 12.51
CA ARG A 13 -0.64 -3.89 12.71
C ARG A 13 -1.57 -4.67 11.79
N LEU A 14 -1.18 -4.87 10.54
CA LEU A 14 -1.96 -5.64 9.57
C LEU A 14 -1.83 -7.16 9.76
N GLN A 15 -0.83 -7.62 10.53
CA GLN A 15 -0.43 -9.03 10.60
C GLN A 15 -0.25 -9.66 9.21
N CYS A 16 0.19 -8.85 8.26
CA CYS A 16 0.25 -9.20 6.84
C CYS A 16 1.48 -8.55 6.22
N ALA A 17 2.39 -9.36 5.68
CA ALA A 17 3.60 -8.88 5.01
C ALA A 17 3.34 -8.49 3.55
N SER A 18 2.37 -9.14 2.91
CA SER A 18 2.05 -8.90 1.51
C SER A 18 0.68 -9.44 1.15
N LEU A 19 0.05 -8.85 0.12
CA LEU A 19 -1.09 -9.44 -0.58
C LEU A 19 -0.88 -9.43 -2.09
N GLN A 20 -1.69 -10.22 -2.79
CA GLN A 20 -1.88 -10.10 -4.22
C GLN A 20 -3.33 -9.74 -4.51
N MET A 21 -3.54 -8.83 -5.45
CA MET A 21 -4.87 -8.39 -5.85
C MET A 21 -5.00 -8.34 -7.38
N PRO A 22 -6.13 -8.75 -7.97
CA PRO A 22 -6.41 -8.47 -9.36
C PRO A 22 -6.55 -6.95 -9.56
N LEU A 23 -5.96 -6.45 -10.65
CA LEU A 23 -6.13 -5.08 -11.09
C LEU A 23 -6.44 -5.11 -12.59
N ASN A 24 -7.69 -4.80 -12.93
CA ASN A 24 -8.17 -4.88 -14.32
C ASN A 24 -7.90 -3.60 -15.09
N THR A 25 -7.95 -2.46 -14.40
CA THR A 25 -7.72 -1.12 -14.95
C THR A 25 -6.67 -0.42 -14.11
N PRO A 26 -5.71 0.30 -14.73
CA PRO A 26 -4.79 1.14 -13.98
C PRO A 26 -5.54 2.12 -13.07
N CYS A 27 -5.03 2.33 -11.87
CA CYS A 27 -5.60 3.24 -10.89
C CYS A 27 -4.51 4.00 -10.14
N ALA A 28 -4.84 5.13 -9.53
CA ALA A 28 -3.89 5.85 -8.68
C ALA A 28 -3.61 5.08 -7.39
N VAL A 29 -2.43 5.28 -6.79
CA VAL A 29 -2.09 4.71 -5.48
C VAL A 29 -3.11 5.11 -4.40
N SER A 30 -3.68 6.32 -4.47
CA SER A 30 -4.77 6.78 -3.59
C SER A 30 -6.02 5.90 -3.69
N GLU A 31 -6.41 5.53 -4.91
CA GLU A 31 -7.54 4.64 -5.16
C GLU A 31 -7.26 3.22 -4.65
N LEU A 32 -6.03 2.74 -4.87
CA LEU A 32 -5.57 1.46 -4.34
C LEU A 32 -5.65 1.41 -2.80
N LEU A 33 -5.23 2.47 -2.11
CA LEU A 33 -5.36 2.59 -0.66
C LEU A 33 -6.83 2.54 -0.20
N ASN A 34 -7.73 3.19 -0.93
CA ASN A 34 -9.16 3.15 -0.62
C ASN A 34 -9.73 1.74 -0.78
N GLN A 35 -9.32 1.00 -1.81
CA GLN A 35 -9.70 -0.40 -1.99
C GLN A 35 -9.19 -1.28 -0.85
N LEU A 36 -7.93 -1.08 -0.41
CA LEU A 36 -7.36 -1.82 0.71
C LEU A 36 -8.09 -1.54 2.03
N ARG A 37 -8.42 -0.28 2.32
CA ARG A 37 -9.21 0.11 3.50
C ARG A 37 -10.58 -0.57 3.56
N GLN A 38 -11.17 -0.88 2.40
CA GLN A 38 -12.47 -1.55 2.33
C GLN A 38 -12.40 -3.07 2.58
N GLN A 39 -11.22 -3.68 2.62
CA GLN A 39 -11.10 -5.14 2.82
C GLN A 39 -11.55 -5.59 4.22
N SER A 40 -11.24 -4.83 5.26
CA SER A 40 -11.66 -5.12 6.63
C SER A 40 -11.48 -3.92 7.55
N ALA A 41 -12.10 -3.97 8.72
CA ALA A 41 -11.89 -2.96 9.77
C ALA A 41 -10.42 -2.85 10.20
N LEU A 42 -9.66 -3.96 10.16
CA LEU A 42 -8.22 -3.96 10.46
C LEU A 42 -7.45 -3.11 9.44
N PHE A 43 -7.71 -3.31 8.15
CA PHE A 43 -7.08 -2.55 7.08
C PHE A 43 -7.50 -1.08 7.13
N ALA A 44 -8.78 -0.80 7.33
CA ALA A 44 -9.29 0.56 7.49
C ALA A 44 -8.54 1.32 8.60
N GLY A 45 -8.41 0.72 9.78
CA GLY A 45 -7.72 1.33 10.92
C GLY A 45 -6.21 1.46 10.71
N ALA A 46 -5.55 0.44 10.16
CA ALA A 46 -4.10 0.46 9.97
C ALA A 46 -3.65 1.46 8.90
N LEU A 47 -4.45 1.63 7.83
CA LEU A 47 -4.17 2.53 6.70
C LEU A 47 -4.80 3.92 6.85
N ALA A 48 -5.36 4.25 8.02
CA ALA A 48 -5.89 5.59 8.32
C ALA A 48 -4.79 6.63 8.63
N ASP A 49 -3.55 6.20 8.79
CA ASP A 49 -2.41 7.07 9.09
C ASP A 49 -2.08 7.98 7.88
N ASN A 50 -2.04 9.29 8.12
CA ASN A 50 -1.79 10.30 7.09
C ASN A 50 -0.31 10.39 6.67
N ASN A 51 0.59 9.78 7.45
CA ASN A 51 2.04 9.84 7.17
C ASN A 51 2.55 8.59 6.43
N LEU A 52 1.64 7.78 5.89
CA LEU A 52 2.03 6.56 5.18
C LEU A 52 2.80 6.90 3.89
N LEU A 53 3.99 6.32 3.76
CA LEU A 53 4.80 6.41 2.55
C LEU A 53 4.45 5.25 1.60
N CYS A 54 4.63 5.49 0.31
CA CYS A 54 4.48 4.48 -0.72
C CYS A 54 5.67 4.45 -1.68
N ALA A 55 5.92 3.26 -2.24
CA ALA A 55 6.85 3.07 -3.34
C ALA A 55 6.22 2.20 -4.42
N LEU A 56 6.43 2.57 -5.68
CA LEU A 56 6.06 1.80 -6.85
C LEU A 56 7.34 1.26 -7.47
N ASN A 57 7.42 -0.06 -7.65
CA ASN A 57 8.57 -0.74 -8.25
C ASN A 57 9.91 -0.31 -7.62
N GLN A 58 9.96 -0.31 -6.28
CA GLN A 58 11.12 0.06 -5.45
C GLN A 58 11.54 1.54 -5.52
N GLN A 59 10.70 2.42 -6.09
CA GLN A 59 10.93 3.86 -6.12
C GLN A 59 9.86 4.60 -5.33
N LEU A 60 10.26 5.51 -4.44
CA LEU A 60 9.31 6.36 -3.69
C LEU A 60 8.42 7.13 -4.67
N CYS A 61 7.12 7.11 -4.43
CA CYS A 61 6.14 7.74 -5.28
C CYS A 61 5.11 8.53 -4.46
N GLY A 62 4.36 9.40 -5.15
CA GLY A 62 3.19 10.06 -4.57
C GLY A 62 1.93 9.21 -4.72
N THR A 63 0.84 9.67 -4.10
CA THR A 63 -0.47 9.00 -4.15
C THR A 63 -1.15 9.06 -5.52
N GLU A 64 -0.75 9.99 -6.37
CA GLU A 64 -1.34 10.22 -7.70
C GLU A 64 -0.68 9.37 -8.81
N VAL A 65 0.37 8.62 -8.48
CA VAL A 65 1.04 7.75 -9.46
C VAL A 65 0.12 6.59 -9.82
N LEU A 66 0.07 6.26 -11.11
CA LEU A 66 -0.72 5.14 -11.61
C LEU A 66 -0.01 3.81 -11.37
N VAL A 67 -0.76 2.86 -10.83
CA VAL A 67 -0.41 1.45 -10.67
C VAL A 67 -1.08 0.67 -11.78
N GLN A 68 -0.37 -0.28 -12.39
CA GLN A 68 -0.86 -1.17 -13.43
C GLN A 68 -0.62 -2.64 -13.06
N SER A 69 -1.28 -3.55 -13.77
CA SER A 69 -1.09 -4.99 -13.54
C SER A 69 0.38 -5.37 -13.78
N GLY A 70 0.95 -6.16 -12.87
CA GLY A 70 2.35 -6.56 -12.87
C GLY A 70 3.22 -5.74 -11.90
N ASP A 71 2.74 -4.59 -11.45
CA ASP A 71 3.49 -3.74 -10.53
C ASP A 71 3.60 -4.32 -9.12
N GLU A 72 4.66 -3.89 -8.44
CA GLU A 72 4.84 -4.02 -7.00
C GLU A 72 4.64 -2.66 -6.32
N VAL A 73 3.73 -2.60 -5.35
CA VAL A 73 3.47 -1.42 -4.52
C VAL A 73 3.83 -1.74 -3.08
N ALA A 74 4.64 -0.89 -2.45
CA ALA A 74 4.97 -1.00 -1.04
C ALA A 74 4.33 0.13 -0.24
N PHE A 75 3.80 -0.19 0.94
CA PHE A 75 3.34 0.78 1.93
C PHE A 75 4.09 0.61 3.24
N PHE A 76 4.54 1.72 3.81
CA PHE A 76 5.32 1.70 5.04
C PHE A 76 5.20 3.02 5.80
N PRO A 77 5.26 2.99 7.15
CA PRO A 77 5.32 4.23 7.92
C PRO A 77 6.61 5.01 7.59
N PRO A 78 6.70 6.31 7.95
CA PRO A 78 7.94 7.06 7.85
C PRO A 78 9.05 6.27 8.54
N VAL A 79 10.17 6.09 7.84
CA VAL A 79 11.34 5.48 8.44
C VAL A 79 11.83 6.42 9.53
N THR A 80 11.79 5.99 10.79
CA THR A 80 12.51 6.65 11.88
C THR A 80 13.98 6.30 11.74
N GLY A 81 14.61 6.86 10.71
CA GLY A 81 16.04 6.72 10.48
C GLY A 81 16.79 7.67 11.41
N GLY A 82 17.35 7.09 12.47
CA GLY A 82 18.44 7.58 13.31
C GLY A 82 19.34 6.39 13.61
#